data_AF-A0A7Y5U224-F1
#
_entry.id   AF-A0A7Y5U224-F1
#
_cell.length_a   1.000
_cell.length_b   1.000
_cell.length_c   1.000
_cell.angle_alpha   90.00
_cell.angle_beta   90.00
_cell.angle_gamma   90.00
#
_symmetry.space_group_name_H-M   'P 1'
#
loop_
_entity.id
_entity.type
_entity.pdbx_description
1 polymer ?
#
loop_
_entity_poly.entity_id
_entity_poly.type
_entity_poly.pdbx_seq_one_letter_code
_entity_poly.pdbx_strand_id
1 'polypeptide(L)'
;MDQDLTPFRPSKLWRRMPLEQRIDAAGLFWADEQSADQQLEAVGSIATHMKFRPRSVLSLAEDRKARYLAGLPTLSDSVAARALVNYHLARQRPMMAAFLDLLGIPHEDGLIAEETVAKPDTEKLRTAAAQLAEQYPAADVSLYLSTLVSQDPDTWGELIELPQTQPVPSSA
;
A
#
# COMPACT_ATOMS: atom_id res chain seq x y z
N MET A 1 7.17 21.50 12.96
CA MET A 1 7.78 21.21 11.65
C MET A 1 6.83 20.24 11.01
N ASP A 2 6.12 20.67 9.96
CA ASP A 2 5.24 19.76 9.23
C ASP A 2 6.15 18.83 8.41
N GLN A 3 6.14 17.53 8.72
CA GLN A 3 6.91 16.54 7.98
C GLN A 3 6.40 16.46 6.54
N ASP A 4 7.31 16.39 5.55
CA ASP A 4 6.91 16.28 4.15
C ASP A 4 6.33 14.89 3.85
N LEU A 5 5.01 14.82 3.69
CA LEU A 5 4.27 13.59 3.37
C LEU A 5 4.25 13.28 1.86
N THR A 6 4.81 14.14 1.02
CA THR A 6 4.82 13.94 -0.45
C THR A 6 5.41 12.58 -0.88
N PRO A 7 6.50 12.07 -0.28
CA PRO A 7 7.05 10.76 -0.61
C PRO A 7 6.14 9.57 -0.25
N PHE A 8 5.18 9.80 0.66
CA PHE A 8 4.26 8.81 1.20
C PHE A 8 2.91 8.80 0.48
N ARG A 9 2.68 9.70 -0.49
CA ARG A 9 1.44 9.66 -1.28
C ARG A 9 1.21 8.28 -1.89
N PRO A 10 -0.02 7.72 -1.83
CA PRO A 10 -0.29 6.36 -2.32
C PRO A 10 0.17 6.12 -3.77
N SER A 11 -0.03 7.09 -4.67
CA SER A 11 0.41 7.00 -6.07
C SER A 11 1.94 6.98 -6.25
N LYS A 12 2.71 7.45 -5.26
CA LYS A 12 4.17 7.33 -5.20
C LYS A 12 4.58 5.96 -4.67
N LEU A 13 3.94 5.49 -3.60
CA LEU A 13 4.17 4.16 -3.04
C LEU A 13 3.87 3.05 -4.04
N TRP A 14 2.74 3.15 -4.77
CA TRP A 14 2.40 2.28 -5.89
C TRP A 14 3.54 2.14 -6.90
N ARG A 15 4.22 3.24 -7.24
CA ARG A 15 5.31 3.25 -8.21
C ARG A 15 6.61 2.64 -7.68
N ARG A 16 6.76 2.45 -6.36
CA ARG A 16 7.90 1.72 -5.78
C ARG A 16 7.78 0.22 -6.01
N MET A 17 6.57 -0.30 -6.20
CA MET A 17 6.32 -1.72 -6.43
C MET A 17 6.82 -2.15 -7.82
N PRO A 18 7.53 -3.29 -7.93
CA PRO A 18 7.80 -3.93 -9.20
C PRO A 18 6.53 -4.16 -10.01
N LEU A 19 6.65 -4.22 -11.35
CA LEU A 19 5.48 -4.36 -12.23
C LEU A 19 4.65 -5.60 -11.89
N GLU A 20 5.28 -6.73 -11.58
CA GLU A 20 4.58 -7.95 -11.20
C GLU A 20 3.76 -7.79 -9.92
N GLN A 21 4.33 -7.15 -8.88
CA GLN A 21 3.60 -6.83 -7.66
C GLN A 21 2.44 -5.85 -7.92
N ARG A 22 2.61 -4.87 -8.82
CA ARG A 22 1.51 -3.97 -9.22
C ARG A 22 0.39 -4.70 -9.94
N ILE A 23 0.70 -5.64 -10.83
CA ILE A 23 -0.30 -6.46 -11.52
C ILE A 23 -1.08 -7.29 -10.50
N ASP A 24 -0.35 -7.87 -9.55
CA ASP A 24 -0.93 -8.68 -8.48
C ASP A 24 -1.85 -7.88 -7.55
N ALA A 25 -1.37 -6.74 -7.06
CA ALA A 25 -2.17 -5.78 -6.27
C ALA A 25 -3.38 -5.26 -7.04
N ALA A 26 -3.23 -4.97 -8.33
CA ALA A 26 -4.35 -4.58 -9.18
C ALA A 26 -5.38 -5.70 -9.33
N GLY A 27 -4.96 -6.97 -9.41
CA GLY A 27 -5.86 -8.12 -9.41
C GLY A 27 -6.70 -8.19 -8.13
N LEU A 28 -6.04 -8.07 -6.97
CA LEU A 28 -6.71 -8.02 -5.66
C LEU A 28 -7.65 -6.82 -5.51
N PHE A 29 -7.30 -5.69 -6.13
CA PHE A 29 -8.16 -4.51 -6.20
C PHE A 29 -9.44 -4.73 -7.03
N TRP A 30 -9.35 -5.42 -8.17
CA TRP A 30 -10.53 -5.69 -9.00
C TRP A 30 -11.46 -6.75 -8.39
N ALA A 31 -10.92 -7.68 -7.62
CA ALA A 31 -11.69 -8.72 -6.93
C ALA A 31 -12.39 -8.22 -5.65
N ASP A 32 -12.10 -6.99 -5.20
CA ASP A 32 -12.62 -6.45 -3.96
C ASP A 32 -13.99 -5.78 -4.14
N GLU A 33 -15.00 -6.34 -3.47
CA GLU A 33 -16.39 -5.90 -3.53
C GLU A 33 -16.63 -4.53 -2.87
N GLN A 34 -15.71 -4.09 -1.99
CA GLN A 34 -15.83 -2.82 -1.26
C GLN A 34 -15.16 -1.64 -2.00
N SER A 35 -14.63 -1.86 -3.21
CA SER A 35 -13.89 -0.86 -3.99
C SER A 35 -14.67 -0.24 -5.15
N ALA A 36 -16.01 -0.35 -5.19
CA ALA A 36 -16.80 -0.01 -6.38
C ALA A 36 -16.51 1.40 -6.93
N ASP A 37 -16.41 2.42 -6.07
CA ASP A 37 -16.14 3.79 -6.50
C ASP A 37 -14.72 3.94 -7.09
N GLN A 38 -13.71 3.37 -6.42
CA GLN A 38 -12.34 3.38 -6.92
C GLN A 38 -12.20 2.57 -8.21
N GLN A 39 -12.95 1.48 -8.35
CA GLN A 39 -12.97 0.66 -9.57
C GLN A 39 -13.56 1.43 -10.75
N LEU A 40 -14.63 2.21 -10.53
CA LEU A 40 -15.19 3.10 -11.55
C LEU A 40 -14.20 4.21 -11.94
N GLU A 41 -13.49 4.78 -10.97
CA GLU A 41 -12.43 5.75 -11.22
C GLU A 41 -11.30 5.14 -12.07
N ALA A 42 -10.82 3.95 -11.70
CA ALA A 42 -9.80 3.20 -12.42
C ALA A 42 -10.23 2.86 -13.86
N VAL A 43 -11.50 2.50 -14.06
CA VAL A 43 -12.09 2.31 -15.40
C VAL A 43 -11.96 3.58 -16.24
N GLY A 44 -12.25 4.75 -15.66
CA GLY A 44 -12.10 6.05 -16.31
C GLY A 44 -10.66 6.36 -16.69
N SER A 45 -9.70 6.10 -15.79
CA SER A 45 -8.27 6.30 -16.06
C SER A 45 -7.76 5.38 -17.17
N ILE A 46 -8.12 4.10 -17.14
CA ILE A 46 -7.76 3.13 -18.20
C ILE A 46 -8.39 3.53 -19.53
N ALA A 47 -9.68 3.89 -19.54
CA ALA A 47 -10.38 4.29 -20.76
C ALA A 47 -9.69 5.50 -21.42
N THR A 48 -9.33 6.50 -20.61
CA THR A 48 -8.63 7.70 -21.08
C THR A 48 -7.25 7.36 -21.65
N HIS A 49 -6.44 6.60 -20.91
CA HIS A 49 -5.07 6.29 -21.32
C HIS A 49 -5.02 5.37 -22.55
N MET A 50 -5.86 4.35 -22.58
CA MET A 50 -5.93 3.37 -23.67
C MET A 50 -6.79 3.83 -24.84
N LYS A 51 -7.44 5.00 -24.75
CA LYS A 51 -8.41 5.54 -25.72
C LYS A 51 -9.58 4.58 -25.98
N PHE A 52 -10.00 3.86 -24.95
CA PHE A 52 -11.17 2.98 -24.99
C PHE A 52 -12.43 3.74 -24.55
N ARG A 53 -13.60 3.22 -24.94
CA ARG A 53 -14.85 3.61 -24.28
C ARG A 53 -14.88 2.98 -22.88
N PRO A 54 -15.39 3.66 -21.84
CA PRO A 54 -15.50 3.08 -20.49
C PRO A 54 -16.21 1.72 -20.47
N ARG A 55 -17.28 1.57 -21.26
CA ARG A 55 -17.99 0.29 -21.41
C ARG A 55 -17.10 -0.85 -21.93
N SER A 56 -16.15 -0.55 -22.82
CA SER A 56 -15.19 -1.54 -23.31
C SER A 56 -14.23 -1.99 -22.21
N VAL A 57 -13.80 -1.08 -21.33
CA VAL A 57 -12.97 -1.41 -20.17
C VAL A 57 -13.75 -2.28 -19.17
N LEU A 58 -15.00 -1.94 -18.89
CA LEU A 58 -15.87 -2.72 -18.00
C LEU A 58 -16.01 -4.18 -18.46
N SER A 59 -16.11 -4.41 -19.78
CA SER A 59 -16.20 -5.76 -20.37
C SER A 59 -14.89 -6.54 -20.42
N LEU A 60 -13.76 -5.95 -20.05
CA LEU A 60 -12.49 -6.69 -20.02
C LEU A 60 -12.48 -7.72 -18.89
N ALA A 61 -11.80 -8.84 -19.12
CA ALA A 61 -11.42 -9.76 -18.06
C ALA A 61 -10.53 -9.05 -17.02
N GLU A 62 -10.64 -9.47 -15.76
CA GLU A 62 -9.95 -8.84 -14.63
C GLU A 62 -8.44 -8.86 -14.77
N ASP A 63 -7.86 -9.94 -15.28
CA ASP A 63 -6.43 -10.07 -15.54
C ASP A 63 -5.93 -9.02 -16.55
N ARG A 64 -6.76 -8.66 -17.53
CA ARG A 64 -6.45 -7.59 -18.49
C ARG A 64 -6.63 -6.21 -17.85
N LYS A 65 -7.67 -6.00 -17.03
CA LYS A 65 -7.83 -4.75 -16.26
C LYS A 65 -6.65 -4.52 -15.32
N ALA A 66 -6.18 -5.58 -14.63
CA ALA A 66 -5.05 -5.53 -13.72
C ALA A 66 -3.77 -5.09 -14.43
N ARG A 67 -3.45 -5.67 -15.59
CA ARG A 67 -2.29 -5.28 -16.40
C ARG A 67 -2.39 -3.83 -16.89
N TYR A 68 -3.57 -3.37 -17.32
CA TYR A 68 -3.74 -1.97 -17.73
C TYR A 68 -3.59 -1.02 -16.55
N LEU A 69 -4.18 -1.33 -15.39
CA LEU A 69 -4.06 -0.51 -14.19
C LEU A 69 -2.60 -0.38 -13.72
N ALA A 70 -1.90 -1.52 -13.65
CA ALA A 70 -0.48 -1.58 -13.29
C ALA A 70 0.42 -0.81 -14.27
N GLY A 71 0.04 -0.77 -15.55
CA GLY A 71 0.77 -0.07 -16.60
C GLY A 71 0.50 1.44 -16.68
N LEU A 72 -0.46 2.00 -15.93
CA LEU A 72 -0.77 3.42 -16.01
C LEU A 72 0.43 4.28 -15.56
N PRO A 73 0.77 5.36 -16.31
CA PRO A 73 1.86 6.27 -15.94
C PRO A 73 1.52 7.10 -14.69
N THR A 74 0.23 7.39 -14.50
CA THR A 74 -0.29 8.10 -13.33
C THR A 74 -1.54 7.39 -12.83
N LEU A 75 -1.58 7.17 -11.51
CA LEU A 75 -2.71 6.61 -10.79
C LEU A 75 -3.14 7.63 -9.73
N SER A 76 -4.43 7.74 -9.47
CA SER A 76 -4.92 8.58 -8.38
C SER A 76 -4.56 7.98 -7.02
N ASP A 77 -4.48 8.84 -6.00
CA ASP A 77 -4.16 8.38 -4.65
C ASP A 77 -5.28 7.52 -4.06
N SER A 78 -6.55 7.74 -4.41
CA SER A 78 -7.69 6.92 -3.99
C SER A 78 -7.56 5.47 -4.47
N VAL A 79 -7.30 5.27 -5.77
CA VAL A 79 -7.15 3.93 -6.35
C VAL A 79 -5.87 3.27 -5.86
N ALA A 80 -4.76 4.02 -5.81
CA ALA A 80 -3.49 3.49 -5.32
C ALA A 80 -3.58 3.07 -3.85
N ALA A 81 -4.21 3.88 -2.99
CA ALA A 81 -4.39 3.56 -1.58
C ALA A 81 -5.15 2.25 -1.41
N ARG A 82 -6.26 2.10 -2.14
CA ARG A 82 -7.08 0.89 -2.03
C ARG A 82 -6.37 -0.36 -2.55
N ALA A 83 -5.62 -0.25 -3.65
CA ALA A 83 -4.82 -1.36 -4.17
C ALA A 83 -3.69 -1.78 -3.21
N LEU A 84 -3.01 -0.81 -2.56
CA LEU A 84 -1.98 -1.08 -1.55
C LEU A 84 -2.56 -1.82 -0.33
N VAL A 85 -3.72 -1.37 0.17
CA VAL A 85 -4.42 -2.04 1.28
C VAL A 85 -4.75 -3.48 0.93
N ASN A 86 -5.37 -3.71 -0.24
CA ASN A 86 -5.75 -5.05 -0.66
C ASN A 86 -4.52 -5.96 -0.83
N TYR A 87 -3.42 -5.41 -1.35
CA TYR A 87 -2.15 -6.14 -1.45
C TYR A 87 -1.60 -6.54 -0.07
N HIS A 88 -1.54 -5.62 0.89
CA HIS A 88 -1.03 -5.93 2.22
C HIS A 88 -1.89 -6.98 2.93
N LEU A 89 -3.22 -6.82 2.89
CA LEU A 89 -4.14 -7.76 3.52
C LEU A 89 -4.08 -9.16 2.90
N ALA A 90 -3.89 -9.27 1.59
CA ALA A 90 -3.87 -10.58 0.93
C ALA A 90 -2.48 -11.24 0.94
N ARG A 91 -1.39 -10.47 0.89
CA ARG A 91 -0.04 -10.99 0.65
C ARG A 91 0.94 -10.78 1.78
N GLN A 92 0.67 -9.85 2.69
CA GLN A 92 1.61 -9.43 3.72
C GLN A 92 1.03 -9.50 5.14
N ARG A 93 -0.10 -10.19 5.33
CA ARG A 93 -0.72 -10.44 6.65
C ARG A 93 0.26 -10.91 7.73
N PRO A 94 1.15 -11.89 7.48
CA PRO A 94 2.12 -12.31 8.49
C PRO A 94 3.07 -11.19 8.92
N MET A 95 3.50 -10.32 7.99
CA MET A 95 4.36 -9.17 8.29
C MET A 95 3.61 -8.10 9.09
N MET A 96 2.35 -7.85 8.74
CA MET A 96 1.48 -6.91 9.47
C MET A 96 1.30 -7.37 10.92
N ALA A 97 0.97 -8.66 11.12
CA ALA A 97 0.85 -9.26 12.45
C ALA A 97 2.15 -9.15 13.23
N ALA A 98 3.29 -9.56 12.64
CA ALA A 98 4.59 -9.48 13.30
C ALA A 98 4.93 -8.05 13.75
N PHE A 99 4.61 -7.03 12.95
CA PHE A 99 4.84 -5.64 13.34
C PHE A 99 3.97 -5.21 14.53
N LEU A 100 2.70 -5.59 14.54
CA LEU A 100 1.77 -5.29 15.63
C LEU A 100 2.16 -6.04 16.92
N ASP A 101 2.59 -7.30 16.81
CA ASP A 101 3.12 -8.10 17.91
C ASP A 101 4.36 -7.45 18.55
N LEU A 102 5.29 -6.95 17.72
CA LEU A 102 6.49 -6.24 18.20
C LEU A 102 6.16 -4.96 18.97
N LEU A 103 5.06 -4.30 18.61
CA LEU A 103 4.56 -3.11 19.31
C LEU A 103 3.70 -3.46 20.52
N GLY A 104 3.29 -4.73 20.66
CA GLY A 104 2.32 -5.17 21.67
C GLY A 104 0.92 -4.62 21.42
N ILE A 105 0.56 -4.36 20.15
CA ILE A 105 -0.78 -3.86 19.77
C ILE A 105 -1.70 -5.06 19.53
N PRO A 106 -2.83 -5.17 20.25
CA PRO A 106 -3.81 -6.23 20.02
C PRO A 106 -4.34 -6.20 18.58
N HIS A 107 -4.31 -7.36 17.92
CA HIS A 107 -4.74 -7.48 16.55
C HIS A 107 -5.43 -8.83 16.30
N GLU A 108 -6.25 -8.87 15.26
CA GLU A 108 -6.84 -10.08 14.71
C GLU A 108 -6.36 -10.22 13.26
N ASP A 109 -5.51 -11.22 13.00
CA ASP A 109 -4.98 -11.52 11.66
C ASP A 109 -4.38 -10.30 10.92
N GLY A 110 -3.51 -9.57 11.61
CA GLY A 110 -2.84 -8.36 11.11
C GLY A 110 -3.70 -7.09 11.06
N LEU A 111 -4.97 -7.16 11.49
CA LEU A 111 -5.86 -6.00 11.63
C LEU A 111 -5.94 -5.60 13.09
N ILE A 112 -5.76 -4.31 13.37
CA ILE A 112 -5.93 -3.75 14.71
C ILE A 112 -7.36 -4.04 15.18
N ALA A 113 -7.49 -4.65 16.36
CA ALA A 113 -8.80 -5.04 16.92
C ALA A 113 -9.56 -3.86 17.55
N GLU A 114 -8.85 -2.79 17.91
CA GLU A 114 -9.39 -1.58 18.52
C GLU A 114 -9.66 -0.47 17.47
N GLU A 115 -10.69 0.32 17.71
CA GLU A 115 -11.09 1.42 16.81
C GLU A 115 -10.08 2.58 16.80
N THR A 116 -9.18 2.64 17.79
CA THR A 116 -8.13 3.67 17.86
C THR A 116 -6.86 3.07 18.45
N VAL A 117 -5.74 3.21 17.74
CA VAL A 117 -4.41 2.87 18.25
C VAL A 117 -3.81 4.10 18.92
N ALA A 118 -3.39 3.96 20.17
CA ALA A 118 -2.58 5.00 20.80
C ALA A 118 -1.25 5.13 20.06
N LYS A 119 -0.85 6.37 19.74
CA LYS A 119 0.45 6.65 19.11
C LYS A 119 1.58 5.90 19.85
N PRO A 120 2.29 4.97 19.18
CA PRO A 120 3.34 4.20 19.83
C PRO A 120 4.49 5.09 20.32
N ASP A 121 5.18 4.64 21.36
CA ASP A 121 6.44 5.26 21.79
C ASP A 121 7.48 5.22 20.65
N THR A 122 8.19 6.34 20.44
CA THR A 122 9.12 6.50 19.33
C THR A 122 10.24 5.47 19.34
N GLU A 123 10.80 5.12 20.50
CA GLU A 123 11.89 4.15 20.61
C GLU A 123 11.38 2.72 20.40
N LYS A 124 10.19 2.40 20.90
CA LYS A 124 9.53 1.12 20.58
C LYS A 124 9.28 0.99 19.08
N LEU A 125 8.78 2.04 18.44
CA LEU A 125 8.48 2.04 17.01
C LEU A 125 9.75 1.85 16.16
N ARG A 126 10.83 2.55 16.51
CA ARG A 126 12.15 2.38 15.88
C ARG A 126 12.66 0.95 16.04
N THR A 127 12.56 0.39 17.24
CA THR A 127 13.01 -0.97 17.54
C THR A 127 12.20 -2.00 16.76
N ALA A 128 10.87 -1.88 16.73
CA ALA A 128 9.98 -2.76 15.99
C ALA A 128 10.26 -2.71 14.47
N ALA A 129 10.43 -1.52 13.90
CA ALA A 129 10.77 -1.38 12.48
C ALA A 129 12.11 -2.05 12.14
N ALA A 130 13.13 -1.90 12.98
CA ALA A 130 14.43 -2.55 12.79
C ALA A 130 14.32 -4.08 12.87
N GLN A 131 13.62 -4.61 13.88
CA GLN A 131 13.42 -6.06 14.05
C GLN A 131 12.56 -6.66 12.94
N LEU A 132 11.59 -5.91 12.40
CA LEU A 132 10.80 -6.35 11.25
C LEU A 132 11.68 -6.46 9.99
N ALA A 133 12.60 -5.51 9.78
CA ALA A 133 13.54 -5.51 8.66
C ALA A 133 14.57 -6.66 8.68
N GLU A 134 14.79 -7.29 9.84
CA GLU A 134 15.61 -8.50 9.96
C GLU A 134 14.86 -9.77 9.51
N GLN A 135 13.53 -9.74 9.53
CA GLN A 135 12.67 -10.91 9.28
C GLN A 135 12.07 -10.93 7.87
N TYR A 136 11.90 -9.76 7.25
CA TYR A 136 11.21 -9.61 5.98
C TYR A 136 12.06 -8.86 4.94
N PRO A 137 11.81 -9.05 3.63
CA PRO A 137 12.51 -8.31 2.59
C PRO A 137 12.40 -6.79 2.79
N ALA A 138 13.52 -6.08 2.68
CA ALA A 138 13.56 -4.64 2.94
C ALA A 138 12.58 -3.82 2.08
N ALA A 139 12.34 -4.24 0.83
CA ALA A 139 11.38 -3.59 -0.06
C ALA A 139 9.92 -3.72 0.44
N ASP A 140 9.57 -4.89 0.99
CA ASP A 140 8.25 -5.15 1.53
C ASP A 140 8.02 -4.37 2.83
N VAL A 141 9.03 -4.35 3.71
CA VAL A 141 8.99 -3.55 4.95
C VAL A 141 8.84 -2.07 4.64
N SER A 142 9.62 -1.55 3.68
CA SER A 142 9.54 -0.15 3.25
C SER A 142 8.19 0.21 2.68
N LEU A 143 7.60 -0.65 1.84
CA LEU A 143 6.27 -0.43 1.30
C LEU A 143 5.20 -0.42 2.40
N TYR A 144 5.24 -1.38 3.33
CA TYR A 144 4.27 -1.51 4.40
C TYR A 144 4.31 -0.34 5.38
N LEU A 145 5.49 -0.03 5.94
CA LEU A 145 5.63 1.07 6.90
C LEU A 145 5.29 2.42 6.26
N SER A 146 5.65 2.63 4.98
CA SER A 146 5.26 3.83 4.25
C SER A 146 3.75 3.91 4.02
N THR A 147 3.07 2.78 3.84
CA THR A 147 1.61 2.72 3.67
C THR A 147 0.90 3.08 4.98
N LEU A 148 1.42 2.66 6.14
CA LEU A 148 0.89 3.10 7.44
C LEU A 148 0.97 4.62 7.61
N VAL A 149 2.13 5.22 7.31
CA VAL A 149 2.30 6.69 7.31
C VAL A 149 1.31 7.38 6.37
N SER A 150 1.08 6.79 5.18
CA SER A 150 0.13 7.35 4.22
C SER A 150 -1.33 7.33 4.69
N GLN A 151 -1.70 6.35 5.52
CA GLN A 151 -3.06 6.16 5.98
C GLN A 151 -3.37 7.00 7.21
N ASP A 152 -2.43 7.05 8.15
CA ASP A 152 -2.59 7.74 9.42
C ASP A 152 -1.23 8.31 9.87
N PRO A 153 -0.85 9.49 9.36
CA PRO A 153 0.41 10.14 9.74
C PRO A 153 0.39 10.62 11.20
N ASP A 154 -0.77 10.79 11.83
CA ASP A 154 -0.87 11.21 13.23
C ASP A 154 -0.39 10.07 14.16
N THR A 155 -0.76 8.83 13.84
CA THR A 155 -0.30 7.64 14.58
C THR A 155 1.11 7.21 14.18
N TRP A 156 1.43 7.23 12.88
CA TRP A 156 2.62 6.58 12.32
C TRP A 156 3.72 7.53 11.85
N GLY A 157 3.56 8.86 12.00
CA GLY A 157 4.49 9.86 11.45
C GLY A 157 5.94 9.74 11.91
N GLU A 158 6.20 9.16 13.09
CA GLU A 158 7.56 8.90 13.56
C GLU A 158 8.34 7.90 12.67
N LEU A 159 7.65 7.10 11.85
CA LEU A 159 8.27 6.21 10.86
C LEU A 159 8.96 6.97 9.70
N ILE A 160 8.59 8.23 9.46
CA ILE A 160 9.06 9.01 8.29
C ILE A 160 10.59 9.13 8.27
N GLU A 161 11.21 9.28 9.43
CA GLU A 161 12.65 9.50 9.58
C GLU A 161 13.44 8.18 9.63
N LEU A 162 12.77 7.03 9.61
CA LEU A 162 13.43 5.73 9.73
C LEU A 162 14.02 5.27 8.39
N PRO A 163 15.20 4.62 8.38
CA PRO A 163 15.77 4.07 7.16
C PRO A 163 14.88 2.99 6.54
N GLN A 164 14.06 2.31 7.35
CA GLN A 164 13.14 1.28 6.90
C GLN A 164 11.98 1.81 6.05
N THR A 165 11.67 3.12 6.05
CA THR A 165 10.65 3.70 5.16
C THR A 165 11.22 4.28 3.86
N GLN A 166 12.55 4.29 3.72
CA GLN A 166 13.20 4.77 2.52
C GLN A 166 13.01 3.76 1.37
N PRO A 167 12.80 4.24 0.12
CA PRO A 167 12.75 3.34 -1.02
C PRO A 167 14.04 2.54 -1.11
N VAL A 168 13.94 1.21 -1.23
CA VAL A 168 15.10 0.37 -1.49
C VAL A 168 15.52 0.58 -2.95
N PRO A 169 16.78 0.92 -3.23
CA PRO A 169 17.25 1.04 -4.60
C PRO A 169 17.06 -0.30 -5.32
N SER A 170 16.35 -0.30 -6.44
CA SER A 170 16.25 -1.47 -7.30
C SER A 170 17.68 -1.84 -7.73
N SER A 171 18.17 -2.98 -7.27
CA SER A 171 19.42 -3.52 -7.82
C SER A 171 19.19 -3.75 -9.30
N ALA A 172 20.06 -3.17 -10.13
CA ALA A 172 19.98 -3.17 -11.59
C ALA A 172 20.00 -4.58 -12.18
#